data_AF-A0A3D3SW10-F1
#
_entry.id   AF-A0A3D3SW10-F1
#
_cell.length_a   1.000
_cell.length_b   1.000
_cell.length_c   1.000
_cell.angle_alpha   90.00
_cell.angle_beta   90.00
_cell.angle_gamma   90.00
#
_symmetry.space_group_name_H-M   'P 1'
#
loop_
_entity.id
_entity.type
_entity.pdbx_description
1 polymer ?
#
loop_
_entity_poly.entity_id
_entity_poly.type
_entity_poly.pdbx_seq_one_letter_code
_entity_poly.pdbx_strand_id
1 'polypeptide(L)'
;FGDLAHLQTVNSLLGKPLEDAALSQITEDTGSLGPYPIGEVSAASGQAAYQAVVAAAQACLSHRVTGMVTAPLNKEALHLAGHRWPGHTELLAHLSKPDAPPSVRMLLINPELRVLLHTIHIPLHEVASRITPHDLLETIEIAHRCGYQYGQPVPNLAVAALNPHASEGGAIGNEDLTIVAPAIAIAQSRGIQVTG
;
A
#
# COMPACT_ATOMS: atom_id res chain seq x y z
N PHE A 1 -6.61 13.39 -10.92
CA PHE A 1 -7.63 12.36 -11.12
C PHE A 1 -8.75 12.62 -10.14
N GLY A 2 -9.94 13.00 -10.61
CA GLY A 2 -11.09 13.30 -9.77
C GLY A 2 -12.06 14.25 -10.46
N ASP A 3 -13.14 14.61 -9.79
CA ASP A 3 -14.14 15.54 -10.31
C ASP A 3 -13.64 17.00 -10.20
N LEU A 4 -13.39 17.63 -11.35
CA LEU A 4 -12.87 19.01 -11.41
C LEU A 4 -13.85 20.03 -10.82
N ALA A 5 -15.15 19.89 -11.08
CA ALA A 5 -16.17 20.81 -10.58
C ALA A 5 -16.30 20.71 -9.05
N HIS A 6 -16.19 19.50 -8.51
CA HIS A 6 -16.15 19.31 -7.07
C HIS A 6 -14.87 19.90 -6.44
N LEU A 7 -13.71 19.69 -7.06
CA LEU A 7 -12.46 20.29 -6.61
C LEU A 7 -12.53 21.82 -6.59
N GLN A 8 -13.11 22.45 -7.62
CA GLN A 8 -13.36 23.90 -7.64
C GLN A 8 -14.29 24.33 -6.51
N THR A 9 -15.35 23.57 -6.26
CA THR A 9 -16.29 23.82 -5.15
C THR A 9 -15.56 23.77 -3.80
N VAL A 10 -14.80 22.70 -3.53
CA VAL A 10 -14.04 22.55 -2.28
C VAL A 10 -12.94 23.61 -2.16
N ASN A 11 -12.26 23.94 -3.26
CA ASN A 11 -11.24 24.98 -3.29
C ASN A 11 -11.78 26.35 -2.86
N SER A 12 -13.02 26.68 -3.25
CA SER A 12 -13.68 27.92 -2.84
C SER A 12 -13.95 28.02 -1.33
N LEU A 13 -13.95 26.87 -0.62
CA LEU A 13 -14.14 26.79 0.83
C LEU A 13 -12.82 26.91 1.62
N LEU A 14 -11.66 26.89 0.95
CA LEU A 14 -10.37 26.99 1.61
C LEU A 14 -10.03 28.43 1.99
N GLY A 15 -9.38 28.63 3.14
CA GLY A 15 -8.90 29.96 3.56
C GLY A 15 -7.83 30.57 2.64
N LYS A 16 -7.24 29.77 1.74
CA LYS A 16 -6.34 30.21 0.67
C LYS A 16 -6.60 29.35 -0.58
N PRO A 17 -7.51 29.77 -1.48
CA PRO A 17 -7.85 29.00 -2.67
C PRO A 17 -6.68 28.97 -3.67
N LEU A 18 -6.60 27.87 -4.42
CA LEU A 18 -5.77 27.72 -5.61
C LEU A 18 -6.39 28.46 -6.80
N GLU A 19 -5.57 28.88 -7.76
CA GLU A 19 -6.05 29.46 -9.02
C GLU A 19 -6.67 28.36 -9.92
N ASP A 20 -7.78 28.65 -10.59
CA ASP A 20 -8.49 27.68 -11.45
C ASP A 20 -7.63 27.13 -12.59
N ALA A 21 -6.72 27.96 -13.11
CA ALA A 21 -5.74 27.54 -14.12
C ALA A 21 -4.78 26.47 -13.58
N ALA A 22 -4.44 26.51 -12.29
CA ALA A 22 -3.64 25.48 -11.66
C ALA A 22 -4.44 24.18 -11.46
N LEU A 23 -5.70 24.27 -11.02
CA LEU A 23 -6.58 23.11 -10.81
C LEU A 23 -6.83 22.30 -12.09
N SER A 24 -7.10 22.99 -13.20
CA SER A 24 -7.37 22.36 -14.49
C SER A 24 -6.14 21.69 -15.11
N GLN A 25 -4.94 22.18 -14.82
CA GLN A 25 -3.68 21.58 -15.30
C GLN A 25 -3.27 20.33 -14.50
N ILE A 26 -3.75 20.17 -13.27
CA ILE A 26 -3.37 19.07 -12.37
C ILE A 26 -4.44 17.98 -12.24
N THR A 27 -5.60 18.16 -12.88
CA THR A 27 -6.75 17.25 -12.73
C THR A 27 -7.08 16.56 -14.05
N GLU A 28 -6.79 15.26 -14.13
CA GLU A 28 -7.49 14.38 -15.07
C GLU A 28 -8.93 14.20 -14.55
N ASP A 29 -9.89 14.82 -15.23
CA ASP A 29 -11.29 14.84 -14.82
C ASP A 29 -11.94 13.47 -15.07
N THR A 30 -12.49 12.88 -14.01
CA THR A 30 -13.20 11.59 -14.08
C THR A 30 -14.72 11.76 -14.23
N GLY A 31 -15.20 13.00 -14.35
CA GLY A 31 -16.60 13.35 -14.47
C GLY A 31 -17.32 13.46 -13.13
N SER A 32 -18.50 14.07 -13.16
CA SER A 32 -19.31 14.31 -11.98
C SER A 32 -20.42 13.29 -11.80
N LEU A 33 -20.49 12.75 -10.59
CA LEU A 33 -21.48 11.78 -10.12
C LEU A 33 -22.28 12.31 -8.93
N GLY A 34 -22.11 13.59 -8.62
CA GLY A 34 -22.62 14.24 -7.42
C GLY A 34 -24.15 14.31 -7.33
N PRO A 35 -24.66 14.82 -6.19
CA PRO A 35 -23.92 15.60 -5.20
C PRO A 35 -23.02 14.77 -4.26
N TYR A 36 -21.94 15.39 -3.74
CA TYR A 36 -21.07 14.81 -2.71
C TYR A 36 -21.21 15.64 -1.40
N PRO A 37 -22.05 15.20 -0.45
CA PRO A 37 -22.22 15.92 0.80
C PRO A 37 -20.92 15.88 1.65
N ILE A 38 -20.52 17.02 2.20
CA ILE A 38 -19.30 17.14 3.02
C ILE A 38 -19.59 16.58 4.42
N GLY A 39 -18.72 15.68 4.89
CA GLY A 39 -18.85 15.06 6.22
C GLY A 39 -19.84 13.91 6.29
N GLU A 40 -20.50 13.56 5.17
CA GLU A 40 -21.47 12.47 5.09
C GLU A 40 -21.01 11.39 4.11
N VAL A 41 -21.28 10.13 4.47
CA VAL A 41 -21.00 8.98 3.61
C VAL A 41 -22.08 8.91 2.53
N SER A 42 -21.68 8.79 1.25
CA SER A 42 -22.62 8.62 0.13
C SER A 42 -22.09 7.64 -0.92
N ALA A 43 -23.01 6.97 -1.63
CA ALA A 43 -22.65 6.09 -2.76
C ALA A 43 -22.00 6.88 -3.92
N ALA A 44 -22.45 8.11 -4.17
CA ALA A 44 -21.84 9.00 -5.18
C ALA A 44 -20.36 9.29 -4.85
N SER A 45 -20.06 9.65 -3.60
CA SER A 45 -18.68 9.89 -3.14
C SER A 45 -17.82 8.63 -3.25
N GLY A 46 -18.38 7.46 -2.92
CA GLY A 46 -17.70 6.18 -3.07
C GLY A 46 -17.38 5.85 -4.53
N GLN A 47 -18.34 6.04 -5.44
CA GLN A 47 -18.16 5.80 -6.86
C GLN A 47 -17.12 6.74 -7.47
N ALA A 48 -17.15 8.04 -7.10
CA ALA A 48 -16.16 9.01 -7.56
C ALA A 48 -14.73 8.66 -7.08
N ALA A 49 -14.59 8.28 -5.81
CA ALA A 49 -13.30 7.83 -5.27
C ALA A 49 -12.77 6.58 -6.00
N TYR A 50 -13.64 5.60 -6.26
CA TYR A 50 -13.28 4.40 -7.02
C TYR A 50 -12.79 4.75 -8.43
N GLN A 51 -13.54 5.57 -9.17
CA GLN A 51 -13.18 5.98 -10.52
C GLN A 51 -11.85 6.75 -10.58
N ALA A 52 -11.60 7.64 -9.63
CA ALA A 52 -10.34 8.36 -9.53
C ALA A 52 -9.14 7.39 -9.34
N VAL A 53 -9.28 6.39 -8.47
CA VAL A 53 -8.24 5.37 -8.25
C VAL A 53 -8.03 4.51 -9.49
N VAL A 54 -9.10 4.06 -10.15
CA VAL A 54 -9.02 3.26 -11.38
C VAL A 54 -8.34 4.04 -12.50
N ALA A 55 -8.75 5.29 -12.74
CA ALA A 55 -8.16 6.13 -13.77
C ALA A 55 -6.67 6.41 -13.51
N ALA A 56 -6.31 6.72 -12.25
CA ALA A 56 -4.91 6.93 -11.87
C ALA A 56 -4.06 5.66 -12.03
N ALA A 57 -4.59 4.49 -11.64
CA ALA A 57 -3.92 3.21 -11.83
C ALA A 57 -3.71 2.89 -13.31
N GLN A 58 -4.73 3.12 -14.15
CA GLN A 58 -4.61 2.95 -15.61
C GLN A 58 -3.57 3.89 -16.21
N ALA A 59 -3.50 5.15 -15.75
CA ALA A 59 -2.47 6.09 -16.19
C ALA A 59 -1.05 5.62 -15.86
N CYS A 60 -0.83 5.05 -14.67
CA CYS A 60 0.44 4.44 -14.28
C CYS A 60 0.78 3.23 -15.17
N LEU A 61 -0.19 2.33 -15.37
CA LEU A 61 -0.01 1.11 -16.17
C LEU A 61 0.25 1.41 -17.66
N SER A 62 -0.32 2.50 -18.19
CA SER A 62 -0.08 2.98 -19.54
C SER A 62 1.12 3.93 -19.64
N HIS A 63 1.93 4.09 -18.58
CA HIS A 63 3.09 4.98 -18.52
C HIS A 63 2.80 6.46 -18.86
N ARG A 64 1.56 6.92 -18.69
CA ARG A 64 1.20 8.35 -18.84
C ARG A 64 1.69 9.19 -17.66
N VAL A 65 1.86 8.55 -16.50
CA VAL A 65 2.43 9.14 -15.29
C VAL A 65 3.47 8.18 -14.70
N THR A 66 4.45 8.72 -13.97
CA THR A 66 5.55 7.95 -13.38
C THR A 66 5.17 7.25 -12.06
N GLY A 67 4.06 7.66 -11.45
CA GLY A 67 3.58 7.10 -10.20
C GLY A 67 2.29 7.76 -9.75
N MET A 68 1.72 7.28 -8.65
CA MET A 68 0.50 7.82 -8.08
C MET A 68 0.61 8.02 -6.56
N VAL A 69 -0.07 9.04 -6.07
CA VAL A 69 -0.29 9.28 -4.64
C VAL A 69 -1.79 9.20 -4.41
N THR A 70 -2.21 8.44 -3.41
CA THR A 70 -3.64 8.27 -3.08
C THR A 70 -4.01 9.15 -1.91
N ALA A 71 -5.10 9.92 -2.06
CA ALA A 71 -5.75 10.55 -0.93
C ALA A 71 -6.52 9.49 -0.11
N PRO A 72 -6.86 9.75 1.16
CA PRO A 72 -7.69 8.86 1.94
C PRO A 72 -9.05 8.60 1.25
N LEU A 73 -9.56 7.37 1.36
CA LEU A 73 -10.92 7.03 0.95
C LEU A 73 -11.68 6.38 2.10
N ASN A 74 -13.01 6.48 2.05
CA ASN A 74 -13.90 5.87 3.02
C ASN A 74 -14.40 4.50 2.49
N LYS A 75 -14.15 3.43 3.26
CA LYS A 75 -14.50 2.05 2.87
C LYS A 75 -16.03 1.83 2.82
N GLU A 76 -16.75 2.46 3.73
CA GLU A 76 -18.23 2.40 3.77
C GLU A 76 -18.83 3.04 2.51
N ALA A 77 -18.31 4.20 2.10
CA ALA A 77 -18.72 4.87 0.86
C ALA A 77 -18.47 3.99 -0.37
N LEU A 78 -17.28 3.37 -0.47
CA LEU A 78 -16.97 2.41 -1.54
C LEU A 78 -17.97 1.25 -1.58
N HIS A 79 -18.28 0.66 -0.42
CA HIS A 79 -19.19 -0.47 -0.33
C HIS A 79 -20.62 -0.08 -0.70
N LEU A 80 -21.07 1.12 -0.30
CA LEU A 80 -22.38 1.68 -0.71
C LEU A 80 -22.45 1.91 -2.22
N ALA A 81 -21.33 2.24 -2.87
CA ALA A 81 -21.22 2.35 -4.32
C ALA A 81 -21.13 0.99 -5.04
N GLY A 82 -21.18 -0.13 -4.30
CA GLY A 82 -21.09 -1.49 -4.85
C GLY A 82 -19.67 -2.07 -4.93
N HIS A 83 -18.64 -1.34 -4.50
CA HIS A 83 -17.24 -1.74 -4.58
C HIS A 83 -16.74 -2.33 -3.27
N ARG A 84 -16.75 -3.65 -3.14
CA ARG A 84 -16.38 -4.36 -1.89
C ARG A 84 -14.88 -4.61 -1.73
N TRP A 85 -14.08 -3.55 -1.83
CA TRP A 85 -12.63 -3.64 -1.62
C TRP A 85 -12.26 -3.42 -0.14
N PRO A 86 -11.28 -4.17 0.41
CA PRO A 86 -10.75 -3.92 1.75
C PRO A 86 -10.00 -2.59 1.88
N GLY A 87 -9.42 -2.10 0.78
CA GLY A 87 -8.67 -0.85 0.72
C GLY A 87 -7.98 -0.63 -0.62
N HIS A 88 -7.14 0.41 -0.67
CA HIS A 88 -6.35 0.74 -1.86
C HIS A 88 -5.42 -0.39 -2.28
N THR A 89 -4.74 -1.03 -1.32
CA THR A 89 -3.69 -2.01 -1.58
C THR A 89 -4.22 -3.20 -2.37
N GLU A 90 -5.36 -3.76 -1.97
CA GLU A 90 -5.98 -4.89 -2.65
C GLU A 90 -6.57 -4.50 -4.00
N LEU A 91 -7.21 -3.31 -4.08
CA LEU A 91 -7.72 -2.79 -5.34
C LEU A 91 -6.60 -2.57 -6.35
N LEU A 92 -5.50 -1.93 -5.97
CA LEU A 92 -4.38 -1.64 -6.85
C LEU A 92 -3.64 -2.91 -7.28
N ALA A 93 -3.46 -3.88 -6.36
CA ALA A 93 -2.90 -5.18 -6.73
C ALA A 93 -3.78 -5.86 -7.80
N HIS A 94 -5.10 -5.88 -7.61
CA HIS A 94 -6.02 -6.42 -8.60
C HIS A 94 -5.96 -5.66 -9.94
N LEU A 95 -6.05 -4.33 -9.93
CA LEU A 95 -5.98 -3.52 -11.15
C LEU A 95 -4.65 -3.69 -11.90
N SER A 96 -3.55 -3.94 -11.18
CA SER A 96 -2.23 -4.13 -11.80
C SER A 96 -2.13 -5.42 -12.62
N LYS A 97 -2.81 -6.48 -12.17
CA LYS A 97 -2.84 -7.78 -12.85
C LYS A 97 -4.07 -8.59 -12.41
N PRO A 98 -5.24 -8.38 -13.05
CA PRO A 98 -6.51 -8.96 -12.57
C PRO A 98 -6.50 -10.49 -12.43
N ASP A 99 -5.86 -11.19 -13.37
CA ASP A 99 -5.82 -12.65 -13.41
C ASP A 99 -4.82 -13.27 -12.43
N ALA A 100 -3.86 -12.48 -11.93
CA ALA A 100 -2.85 -12.91 -10.98
C ALA A 100 -2.32 -11.72 -10.19
N PRO A 101 -3.11 -11.16 -9.25
CA PRO A 101 -2.70 -10.01 -8.47
C PRO A 101 -1.37 -10.30 -7.75
N PRO A 102 -0.39 -9.39 -7.80
CA PRO A 102 0.90 -9.62 -7.18
C PRO A 102 0.79 -9.57 -5.65
N SER A 103 1.65 -10.33 -4.97
CA SER A 103 1.91 -10.10 -3.55
C SER A 103 2.47 -8.71 -3.33
N VAL A 104 1.88 -7.99 -2.37
CA VAL A 104 2.28 -6.63 -1.98
C VAL A 104 2.57 -6.59 -0.49
N ARG A 105 3.36 -5.60 -0.08
CA ARG A 105 3.70 -5.36 1.33
C ARG A 105 3.59 -3.87 1.63
N MET A 106 3.17 -3.54 2.85
CA MET A 106 3.09 -2.16 3.30
C MET A 106 4.46 -1.71 3.80
N LEU A 107 4.96 -0.61 3.25
CA LEU A 107 6.20 0.04 3.67
C LEU A 107 5.88 1.40 4.27
N LEU A 108 6.33 1.63 5.51
CA LEU A 108 6.36 2.96 6.13
C LEU A 108 7.78 3.50 5.99
N ILE A 109 7.92 4.75 5.56
CA ILE A 109 9.20 5.35 5.23
C ILE A 109 9.26 6.81 5.70
N ASN A 110 10.40 7.18 6.25
CA ASN A 110 10.84 8.56 6.43
C ASN A 110 12.33 8.66 6.03
N PRO A 111 12.97 9.84 6.15
CA PRO A 111 14.39 10.00 5.79
C PRO A 111 15.38 9.11 6.58
N GLU A 112 15.01 8.65 7.78
CA GLU A 112 15.89 7.93 8.70
C GLU A 112 15.64 6.41 8.71
N LEU A 113 14.39 5.99 8.52
CA LEU A 113 13.95 4.61 8.73
C LEU A 113 12.92 4.17 7.67
N ARG A 114 13.06 2.91 7.26
CA ARG A 114 12.16 2.21 6.36
C ARG A 114 11.74 0.91 7.04
N VAL A 115 10.43 0.75 7.26
CA VAL A 115 9.86 -0.43 7.92
C VAL A 115 8.83 -1.06 7.02
N LEU A 116 9.18 -2.22 6.45
CA LEU A 116 8.25 -3.04 5.70
C LEU A 116 7.60 -4.04 6.65
N LEU A 117 6.27 -4.08 6.66
CA LEU A 117 5.50 -4.94 7.55
C LEU A 117 5.17 -6.27 6.85
N HIS A 118 5.51 -7.37 7.52
CA HIS A 118 5.15 -8.71 7.07
C HIS A 118 3.65 -8.98 7.25
N THR A 119 3.14 -8.75 8.45
CA THR A 119 1.70 -8.71 8.74
C THR A 119 1.22 -7.28 8.97
N ILE A 120 -0.03 -6.98 8.59
CA ILE A 120 -0.62 -5.65 8.75
C ILE A 120 -1.75 -5.67 9.81
N HIS A 121 -2.96 -5.26 9.46
CA HIS A 121 -4.10 -5.14 10.35
C HIS A 121 -4.75 -6.51 10.65
N ILE A 122 -4.13 -7.30 11.54
CA ILE A 122 -4.68 -8.56 12.05
C ILE A 122 -4.69 -8.58 13.59
N PRO A 123 -5.56 -9.37 14.23
CA PRO A 123 -5.51 -9.57 15.67
C PRO A 123 -4.15 -10.11 16.12
N LEU A 124 -3.62 -9.61 17.24
CA LEU A 124 -2.28 -9.99 17.72
C LEU A 124 -2.14 -11.50 17.93
N HIS A 125 -3.18 -12.18 18.42
CA HIS A 125 -3.17 -13.63 18.64
C HIS A 125 -3.11 -14.44 17.34
N GLU A 126 -3.40 -13.86 16.18
CA GLU A 126 -3.26 -14.51 14.88
C GLU A 126 -1.86 -14.37 14.30
N VAL A 127 -1.07 -13.38 14.73
CA VAL A 127 0.20 -12.99 14.08
C VAL A 127 1.10 -14.19 13.86
N ALA A 128 1.44 -14.93 14.93
CA ALA A 128 2.37 -16.06 14.82
C ALA A 128 1.91 -17.13 13.82
N SER A 129 0.60 -17.42 13.78
CA SER A 129 0.05 -18.42 12.85
C SER A 129 0.02 -18.01 11.39
N ARG A 130 0.17 -16.70 11.10
CA ARG A 130 0.14 -16.14 9.75
C ARG A 130 1.51 -16.08 9.09
N ILE A 131 2.59 -16.25 9.86
CA ILE A 131 3.96 -16.19 9.35
C ILE A 131 4.39 -17.59 8.94
N THR A 132 4.90 -17.72 7.71
CA THR A 132 5.48 -18.97 7.21
C THR A 132 6.84 -18.71 6.59
N PRO A 133 7.74 -19.71 6.50
CA PRO A 133 9.07 -19.49 5.91
C PRO A 133 8.97 -18.99 4.46
N HIS A 134 8.00 -19.51 3.70
CA HIS A 134 7.77 -19.13 2.31
C HIS A 134 7.28 -17.68 2.18
N ASP A 135 6.27 -17.29 2.95
CA ASP A 135 5.71 -15.93 2.86
C ASP A 135 6.68 -14.87 3.41
N LEU A 136 7.48 -15.22 4.42
CA LEU A 136 8.53 -14.35 4.93
C LEU A 136 9.67 -14.20 3.93
N LEU A 137 10.07 -15.27 3.24
CA LEU A 137 11.03 -15.19 2.14
C LEU A 137 10.53 -14.27 1.02
N GLU A 138 9.26 -14.40 0.60
CA GLU A 138 8.66 -13.50 -0.39
C GLU A 138 8.69 -12.03 0.09
N THR A 139 8.45 -11.81 1.39
CA THR A 139 8.56 -10.48 2.01
C THR A 139 9.97 -9.91 1.89
N ILE A 140 11.00 -10.71 2.18
CA ILE A 140 12.42 -10.31 2.05
C ILE A 140 12.74 -9.98 0.60
N GLU A 141 12.25 -10.75 -0.36
CA GLU A 141 12.47 -10.51 -1.79
C GLU A 141 11.77 -9.24 -2.29
N ILE A 142 10.56 -8.96 -1.80
CA ILE A 142 9.85 -7.70 -2.07
C ILE A 142 10.66 -6.52 -1.51
N ALA A 143 11.14 -6.62 -0.26
CA ALA A 143 11.95 -5.59 0.37
C ALA A 143 13.26 -5.34 -0.41
N HIS A 144 13.92 -6.41 -0.85
CA HIS A 144 15.11 -6.33 -1.68
C HIS A 144 14.85 -5.60 -3.00
N ARG A 145 13.80 -5.98 -3.74
CA ARG A 145 13.41 -5.28 -4.99
C ARG A 145 13.09 -3.80 -4.74
N CYS A 146 12.42 -3.50 -3.63
CA CYS A 146 12.05 -2.14 -3.26
C CYS A 146 13.28 -1.25 -3.01
N GLY A 147 14.35 -1.79 -2.41
CA GLY A 147 15.60 -1.05 -2.21
C GLY A 147 16.22 -0.52 -3.52
N TYR A 148 16.16 -1.28 -4.62
CA TYR A 148 16.61 -0.81 -5.94
C TYR A 148 15.83 0.42 -6.42
N GLN A 149 14.52 0.45 -6.18
CA GLN A 149 13.66 1.58 -6.56
C GLN A 149 14.03 2.85 -5.79
N TYR A 150 14.68 2.72 -4.64
CA TYR A 150 15.23 3.81 -3.84
C TYR A 150 16.72 4.09 -4.09
N GLY A 151 17.28 3.59 -5.20
CA GLY A 151 18.68 3.82 -5.56
C GLY A 151 19.69 3.09 -4.69
N GLN A 152 19.28 2.01 -4.00
CA GLN A 152 20.17 1.14 -3.24
C GLN A 152 20.42 -0.13 -4.07
N PRO A 153 21.50 -0.22 -4.86
CA PRO A 153 21.77 -1.38 -5.71
C PRO A 153 22.08 -2.65 -4.91
N VAL A 154 22.47 -2.49 -3.64
CA VAL A 154 22.65 -3.59 -2.70
C VAL A 154 21.99 -3.18 -1.37
N PRO A 155 20.67 -3.39 -1.23
CA PRO A 155 19.93 -3.03 -0.02
C PRO A 155 20.37 -3.89 1.16
N ASN A 156 20.74 -3.26 2.28
CA ASN A 156 20.96 -3.93 3.55
C ASN A 156 19.62 -4.10 4.26
N LEU A 157 19.16 -5.34 4.41
CA LEU A 157 17.91 -5.66 5.07
C LEU A 157 18.16 -6.21 6.48
N ALA A 158 17.31 -5.84 7.42
CA ALA A 158 17.24 -6.44 8.74
C ALA A 158 15.83 -6.98 8.98
N VAL A 159 15.73 -8.22 9.43
CA VAL A 159 14.45 -8.86 9.78
C VAL A 159 14.34 -8.86 11.30
N ALA A 160 13.26 -8.27 11.82
CA ALA A 160 12.98 -8.32 13.24
C ALA A 160 12.52 -9.73 13.64
N ALA A 161 12.92 -10.15 14.84
CA ALA A 161 12.39 -11.35 15.47
C ALA A 161 10.87 -11.24 15.70
N LEU A 162 10.20 -12.38 15.67
CA LEU A 162 8.81 -12.51 16.08
C LEU A 162 8.68 -12.52 17.60
N ASN A 163 9.49 -13.35 18.27
CA ASN A 163 9.46 -13.46 19.72
C ASN A 163 10.48 -12.50 20.38
N PRO A 164 10.24 -12.09 21.64
CA PRO A 164 11.26 -11.41 22.43
C PRO A 164 12.58 -12.20 22.41
N HIS A 165 13.69 -11.48 22.26
CA HIS A 165 15.03 -12.07 22.23
C HIS A 165 15.24 -13.14 21.15
N ALA A 166 14.51 -13.06 20.03
CA ALA A 166 14.61 -14.03 18.93
C ALA A 166 14.44 -15.49 19.41
N SER A 167 13.41 -15.70 20.21
CA SER A 167 13.06 -16.97 20.85
C SER A 167 14.01 -17.45 21.96
N GLU A 168 15.09 -16.72 22.28
CA GLU A 168 16.06 -17.05 23.35
C GLU A 168 16.51 -18.53 23.29
N GLY A 169 17.00 -18.97 22.13
CA GLY A 169 17.42 -20.35 21.90
C GLY A 169 16.29 -21.39 21.98
N GLY A 170 15.03 -20.96 21.91
CA GLY A 170 13.83 -21.81 22.01
C GLY A 170 13.13 -21.74 23.37
N ALA A 171 13.62 -20.92 24.31
CA ALA A 171 12.97 -20.74 25.61
C ALA A 171 11.71 -19.86 25.54
N ILE A 172 11.60 -18.99 24.52
CA ILE A 172 10.47 -18.07 24.31
C ILE A 172 9.86 -18.29 22.93
N GLY A 173 9.15 -19.41 22.75
CA GLY A 173 8.67 -19.82 21.43
C GLY A 173 9.79 -20.40 20.56
N ASN A 174 9.48 -20.76 19.32
CA ASN A 174 10.45 -21.37 18.39
C ASN A 174 10.30 -20.89 16.94
N GLU A 175 9.42 -19.92 16.69
CA GLU A 175 9.12 -19.38 15.38
C GLU A 175 10.35 -18.71 14.76
N ASP A 176 11.19 -18.04 15.56
CA ASP A 176 12.42 -17.44 15.02
C ASP A 176 13.39 -18.51 14.49
N LEU A 177 13.48 -19.65 15.19
CA LEU A 177 14.35 -20.76 14.80
C LEU A 177 13.80 -21.56 13.62
N THR A 178 12.47 -21.72 13.55
CA THR A 178 11.80 -22.61 12.60
C THR A 178 11.23 -21.90 11.38
N ILE A 179 11.06 -20.57 11.44
CA ILE A 179 10.46 -19.74 10.39
C ILE A 179 11.40 -18.62 9.95
N VAL A 180 11.85 -17.77 10.86
CA VAL A 180 12.62 -16.57 10.53
C VAL A 180 14.03 -16.92 10.03
N ALA A 181 14.80 -17.66 10.81
CA ALA A 181 16.16 -18.04 10.47
C ALA A 181 16.25 -18.86 9.16
N PRO A 182 15.35 -19.83 8.88
CA PRO A 182 15.33 -20.52 7.58
C PRO A 182 15.03 -19.59 6.41
N ALA A 183 14.10 -18.65 6.53
CA ALA A 183 13.78 -17.70 5.47
C ALA A 183 14.98 -16.78 5.15
N ILE A 184 15.67 -16.29 6.19
CA ILE A 184 16.89 -15.49 6.07
C ILE A 184 18.00 -16.30 5.39
N ALA A 185 18.24 -17.54 5.82
CA ALA A 185 19.27 -18.40 5.24
C ALA A 185 19.02 -18.67 3.74
N ILE A 186 17.77 -18.89 3.35
CA ILE A 186 17.40 -19.06 1.93
C ILE A 186 17.63 -17.76 1.16
N ALA A 187 17.23 -16.60 1.69
CA ALA A 187 17.46 -15.31 1.05
C ALA A 187 18.96 -15.01 0.87
N GLN A 188 19.77 -15.27 1.89
CA GLN A 188 21.24 -15.14 1.82
C GLN A 188 21.85 -16.06 0.75
N SER A 189 21.37 -17.30 0.63
CA SER A 189 21.82 -18.23 -0.42
C SER A 189 21.48 -17.73 -1.84
N ARG A 190 20.48 -16.85 -1.97
CA ARG A 190 20.11 -16.17 -3.23
C ARG A 190 20.88 -14.86 -3.46
N GLY A 191 21.86 -14.54 -2.60
CA GLY A 191 22.68 -13.33 -2.71
C GLY A 191 22.03 -12.07 -2.14
N ILE A 192 20.92 -12.18 -1.41
CA ILE A 192 20.28 -11.03 -0.76
C ILE A 192 21.05 -10.69 0.53
N GLN A 193 21.45 -9.43 0.68
CA GLN A 193 22.08 -8.93 1.91
C GLN A 193 21.01 -8.71 2.99
N VAL A 194 20.81 -9.73 3.82
CA VAL A 194 19.83 -9.71 4.91
C VAL A 194 20.43 -10.29 6.19
N THR A 195 20.12 -9.67 7.33
CA THR A 195 20.47 -10.13 8.68
C THR A 195 19.23 -10.19 9.58
N GLY A 196 19.32 -10.94 10.68
CA GLY A 196 18.23 -11.14 11.65
C GLY A 196 18.38 -12.46 12.38
#